data_AF-A0A7C4WR55-F1
#
_entry.id   AF-A0A7C4WR55-F1
#
_cell.length_a   1.000
_cell.length_b   1.000
_cell.length_c   1.000
_cell.angle_alpha   90.00
_cell.angle_beta   90.00
_cell.angle_gamma   90.00
#
_symmetry.space_group_name_H-M   'P 1'
#
loop_
_entity.id
_entity.type
_entity.pdbx_description
1 polymer ?
#
loop_
_entity_poly.entity_id
_entity_poly.type
_entity_poly.pdbx_seq_one_letter_code
_entity_poly.pdbx_strand_id
1 'polypeptide(L)'
;MAMLRRFGSGFGLITGVILLVLSPALANDLDGQKTSSTGYQPQFQVSGGKIYYVWHEYDGPFRQIFTAEMNRDGTTWKATQRTSGRFDKVFPQLQVAGSKIYYIRQQP
;
A
#
# COMPACT_ATOMS: atom_id res chain seq x y z
N MET A 1 -7.73 16.92 -58.27
CA MET A 1 -6.81 17.81 -57.54
C MET A 1 -7.16 17.68 -56.06
N ALA A 2 -6.32 17.28 -55.10
CA ALA A 2 -4.96 16.73 -55.04
C ALA A 2 -4.96 15.82 -53.77
N MET A 3 -4.55 14.55 -53.87
CA MET A 3 -3.20 13.98 -53.64
C MET A 3 -2.85 13.72 -52.17
N LEU A 4 -2.78 12.42 -51.84
CA LEU A 4 -2.27 11.80 -50.62
C LEU A 4 -0.73 11.80 -50.63
N ARG A 5 -0.07 11.99 -49.48
CA ARG A 5 1.31 11.50 -49.24
C ARG A 5 1.51 10.98 -47.83
N ARG A 6 1.96 9.71 -47.75
CA ARG A 6 2.52 9.04 -46.58
C ARG A 6 3.97 9.48 -46.36
N PHE A 7 4.46 9.44 -45.13
CA PHE A 7 5.87 9.17 -44.84
C PHE A 7 6.00 8.23 -43.64
N GLY A 8 6.92 7.28 -43.76
CA GLY A 8 7.32 6.34 -42.71
C GLY A 8 8.75 6.58 -42.22
N SER A 9 9.01 6.01 -41.04
CA SER A 9 10.28 5.62 -40.39
C SER A 9 11.51 6.54 -40.43
N GLY A 10 12.01 6.88 -39.23
CA GLY A 10 13.40 7.24 -38.99
C GLY A 10 13.86 6.71 -37.63
N PHE A 11 14.48 5.53 -37.61
CA PHE A 11 15.38 5.12 -36.52
C PHE A 11 16.69 5.91 -36.72
N GLY A 12 16.98 6.82 -35.80
CA GLY A 12 18.27 7.50 -35.70
C GLY A 12 18.88 7.22 -34.34
N LEU A 13 19.95 6.44 -34.30
CA LEU A 13 20.83 6.32 -33.13
C LEU A 13 21.55 7.66 -32.95
N ILE A 14 21.10 8.46 -32.00
CA ILE A 14 21.88 9.54 -31.40
C ILE A 14 21.94 9.25 -29.90
N THR A 15 23.17 9.08 -29.42
CA THR A 15 23.61 8.86 -28.03
C THR A 15 22.64 9.43 -27.00
N GLY A 16 22.02 8.51 -26.25
CA GLY A 16 20.89 8.80 -25.36
C GLY A 16 21.25 9.70 -24.19
N VAL A 17 20.67 10.88 -24.18
CA VAL A 17 20.22 11.50 -22.93
C VAL A 17 18.73 11.21 -22.88
N ILE A 18 18.35 10.16 -22.15
CA ILE A 18 16.95 10.01 -21.73
C ILE A 18 16.72 11.14 -20.74
N LEU A 19 16.11 12.24 -21.21
CA LEU A 19 15.59 13.27 -20.32
C LEU A 19 14.38 12.66 -19.61
N LEU A 20 14.63 12.00 -18.48
CA LEU A 20 13.59 11.50 -17.60
C LEU A 20 12.95 12.72 -16.93
N VAL A 21 11.94 13.31 -17.56
CA VAL A 21 11.13 14.35 -16.93
C VAL A 21 10.26 13.64 -15.89
N LEU A 22 10.78 13.54 -14.67
CA LEU A 22 9.99 13.20 -13.49
C LEU A 22 9.10 14.41 -13.20
N SER A 23 7.97 14.49 -13.88
CA SER A 23 6.89 15.36 -13.42
C SER A 23 6.39 14.76 -12.11
N PRO A 24 6.50 15.45 -10.95
CA PRO A 24 5.76 15.01 -9.78
C PRO A 24 4.28 15.06 -10.17
N ALA A 25 3.64 13.90 -10.26
CA ALA A 25 2.20 13.85 -10.40
C ALA A 25 1.63 14.64 -9.22
N LEU A 26 0.95 15.75 -9.51
CA LEU A 26 0.18 16.46 -8.51
C LEU A 26 -0.82 15.46 -7.92
N ALA A 27 -1.08 15.57 -6.62
CA ALA A 27 -1.83 14.66 -5.74
C ALA A 27 -3.31 14.36 -6.14
N ASN A 28 -3.67 14.53 -7.40
CA ASN A 28 -4.95 14.19 -8.01
C ASN A 28 -5.13 12.68 -8.21
N ASP A 29 -4.09 11.88 -7.93
CA ASP A 29 -4.08 10.42 -7.96
C ASP A 29 -4.24 9.79 -6.56
N LEU A 30 -4.47 10.61 -5.52
CA LEU A 30 -4.74 10.10 -4.18
C LEU A 30 -6.18 9.57 -4.08
N ASP A 31 -6.30 8.26 -3.83
CA ASP A 31 -7.58 7.62 -3.50
C ASP A 31 -7.64 7.30 -2.00
N GLY A 32 -8.36 8.15 -1.26
CA GLY A 32 -8.49 8.04 0.19
C GLY A 32 -9.50 6.96 0.60
N GLN A 33 -9.02 5.75 0.88
CA GLN A 33 -9.86 4.66 1.37
C GLN A 33 -9.93 4.66 2.90
N LYS A 34 -11.13 4.82 3.47
CA LYS A 34 -11.36 4.77 4.93
C LYS A 34 -11.85 3.39 5.33
N THR A 35 -11.18 2.80 6.33
CA THR A 35 -11.62 1.56 6.97
C THR A 35 -12.42 1.87 8.23
N SER A 36 -13.15 0.89 8.76
CA SER A 36 -13.92 1.06 10.00
C SER A 36 -13.06 1.07 11.28
N SER A 37 -11.74 0.79 11.19
CA SER A 37 -10.86 0.76 12.35
C SER A 37 -10.61 2.16 12.92
N THR A 38 -10.51 2.24 14.25
CA THR A 38 -10.09 3.45 14.98
C THR A 38 -8.64 3.38 15.45
N GLY A 39 -7.88 2.46 14.85
CA GLY A 39 -6.51 2.11 15.22
C GLY A 39 -5.47 3.19 14.98
N TYR A 40 -4.32 3.03 15.64
CA TYR A 40 -3.19 3.95 15.62
C TYR A 40 -1.96 3.32 14.97
N GLN A 41 -1.10 4.18 14.42
CA GLN A 41 0.17 3.81 13.77
C GLN A 41 0.02 2.66 12.75
N PRO A 42 -0.86 2.83 11.75
CA PRO A 42 -1.04 1.81 10.73
C PRO A 42 0.22 1.68 9.88
N GLN A 43 0.51 0.46 9.47
CA GLN A 43 1.34 0.18 8.31
C GLN A 43 0.55 -0.67 7.33
N PHE A 44 0.94 -0.61 6.06
CA PHE A 44 0.36 -1.48 5.05
C PHE A 44 1.37 -1.85 3.98
N GLN A 45 1.06 -2.92 3.24
CA GLN A 45 1.76 -3.29 2.03
C GLN A 45 0.78 -3.87 1.01
N VAL A 46 0.96 -3.50 -0.25
CA VAL A 46 0.18 -4.05 -1.37
C VAL A 46 0.92 -5.26 -1.94
N SER A 47 0.27 -6.42 -2.02
CA SER A 47 0.84 -7.63 -2.62
C SER A 47 -0.27 -8.54 -3.15
N GLY A 48 -0.04 -9.23 -4.27
CA GLY A 48 -0.98 -10.23 -4.79
C GLY A 48 -2.41 -9.71 -5.05
N GLY A 49 -2.58 -8.44 -5.42
CA GLY A 49 -3.91 -7.84 -5.66
C GLY A 49 -4.67 -7.42 -4.40
N LYS A 50 -4.07 -7.59 -3.21
CA LYS A 50 -4.63 -7.17 -1.92
C LYS A 50 -3.77 -6.12 -1.26
N ILE A 51 -4.36 -5.46 -0.27
CA ILE A 51 -3.68 -4.58 0.67
C ILE A 51 -3.73 -5.25 2.04
N TYR A 52 -2.57 -5.37 2.69
CA TYR A 52 -2.42 -5.95 4.01
C TYR A 52 -2.05 -4.88 5.00
N TYR A 53 -2.66 -4.92 6.18
CA TYR A 53 -2.53 -3.89 7.20
C TYR A 53 -2.08 -4.49 8.51
N VAL A 54 -1.32 -3.70 9.28
CA VAL A 54 -1.11 -3.91 10.71
C VAL A 54 -1.26 -2.58 11.42
N TRP A 55 -1.85 -2.60 12.60
CA TRP A 55 -1.98 -1.43 13.47
C TRP A 55 -2.11 -1.89 14.91
N HIS A 56 -2.21 -0.95 15.84
CA HIS A 56 -2.65 -1.26 17.19
C HIS A 56 -3.91 -0.47 17.58
N GLU A 57 -4.78 -1.09 18.34
CA GLU A 57 -6.09 -0.55 18.73
C GLU A 57 -6.44 -1.03 20.14
N TYR A 58 -7.25 -0.28 20.87
CA TYR A 58 -7.69 -0.70 22.20
C TYR A 58 -8.64 -1.90 22.10
N ASP A 59 -8.36 -2.98 22.84
CA ASP A 59 -9.28 -4.10 23.03
C ASP A 59 -10.14 -3.93 24.30
N GLY A 60 -10.37 -2.68 24.69
CA GLY A 60 -10.88 -2.27 25.99
C GLY A 60 -9.76 -1.57 26.78
N PRO A 61 -9.11 -2.25 27.74
CA PRO A 61 -8.14 -1.62 28.64
C PRO A 61 -6.73 -1.42 28.04
N PHE A 62 -6.34 -2.22 27.04
CA PHE A 62 -4.97 -2.24 26.53
C PHE A 62 -4.93 -2.12 25.01
N ARG A 63 -3.84 -1.60 24.47
CA ARG A 63 -3.57 -1.63 23.03
C ARG A 63 -3.13 -3.03 22.60
N GLN A 64 -3.76 -3.58 21.57
CA GLN A 64 -3.40 -4.86 20.96
C GLN A 64 -3.04 -4.69 19.49
N ILE A 65 -2.30 -5.66 18.94
CA ILE A 65 -2.02 -5.69 17.51
C ILE A 65 -3.20 -6.29 16.76
N PHE A 66 -3.59 -5.62 15.71
CA PHE A 66 -4.57 -6.08 14.74
C PHE A 66 -3.94 -6.13 13.35
N THR A 67 -4.44 -7.04 12.52
CA THR A 67 -4.12 -7.08 11.09
C THR A 67 -5.40 -7.07 10.27
N ALA A 68 -5.33 -6.62 9.03
CA ALA A 68 -6.42 -6.80 8.08
C ALA A 68 -5.91 -7.09 6.68
N GLU A 69 -6.84 -7.54 5.85
CA GLU A 69 -6.72 -7.53 4.41
C GLU A 69 -7.91 -6.82 3.76
N MET A 70 -7.68 -6.28 2.57
CA MET A 70 -8.66 -5.61 1.74
C MET A 70 -8.29 -5.79 0.26
N ASN A 71 -9.27 -5.72 -0.63
CA ASN A 71 -9.01 -5.59 -2.05
C ASN A 71 -8.52 -4.16 -2.37
N ARG A 72 -7.86 -3.99 -3.52
CA ARG A 72 -7.35 -2.67 -3.95
C ARG A 72 -8.43 -1.64 -4.24
N ASP A 73 -9.66 -2.09 -4.47
CA ASP A 73 -10.83 -1.26 -4.71
C ASP A 73 -11.54 -0.83 -3.40
N GLY A 74 -10.94 -1.10 -2.23
CA GLY A 74 -11.55 -0.77 -0.95
C GLY A 74 -12.51 -1.83 -0.38
N THR A 75 -12.81 -2.89 -1.14
CA THR A 75 -13.79 -3.90 -0.72
C THR A 75 -13.17 -5.01 0.14
N THR A 76 -14.02 -5.79 0.82
CA THR A 76 -13.63 -7.00 1.59
C THR A 76 -12.71 -6.74 2.80
N TRP A 77 -12.79 -5.55 3.41
CA TRP A 77 -12.10 -5.26 4.66
C TRP A 77 -12.38 -6.33 5.73
N LYS A 78 -11.32 -6.95 6.25
CA LYS A 78 -11.42 -7.98 7.29
C LYS A 78 -10.34 -7.81 8.34
N ALA A 79 -10.69 -7.23 9.49
CA ALA A 79 -9.80 -7.10 10.64
C ALA A 79 -9.73 -8.38 11.47
N THR A 80 -8.57 -8.63 12.10
CA THR A 80 -8.33 -9.73 13.02
C THR A 80 -7.38 -9.28 14.12
N GLN A 81 -7.82 -9.39 15.37
CA GLN A 81 -6.97 -9.18 16.54
C GLN A 81 -5.93 -10.30 16.64
N ARG A 82 -4.66 -9.96 16.80
CA ARG A 82 -3.54 -10.91 16.83
C ARG A 82 -2.92 -11.10 18.20
N THR A 83 -3.09 -10.13 19.10
CA THR A 83 -2.62 -10.23 20.47
C THR A 83 -3.74 -9.96 21.45
N SER A 84 -3.59 -10.43 22.68
CA SER A 84 -4.53 -10.18 23.77
C SER A 84 -3.78 -10.11 25.10
N GLY A 85 -4.50 -9.71 26.14
CA GLY A 85 -4.01 -9.71 27.51
C GLY A 85 -3.44 -8.38 27.97
N ARG A 86 -2.69 -8.42 29.07
CA ARG A 86 -2.24 -7.22 29.77
C ARG A 86 -1.14 -6.48 29.00
N PHE A 87 -1.06 -5.18 29.25
CA PHE A 87 -0.07 -4.23 28.73
C PHE A 87 -0.19 -3.95 27.24
N ASP A 88 0.16 -2.73 26.87
CA ASP A 88 0.09 -2.23 25.50
C ASP A 88 1.07 -2.96 24.56
N LYS A 89 0.57 -3.27 23.37
CA LYS A 89 1.32 -3.76 22.22
C LYS A 89 1.26 -2.66 21.18
N VAL A 90 2.43 -2.15 20.80
CA VAL A 90 2.54 -0.91 20.03
C VAL A 90 3.65 -0.99 18.98
N PHE A 91 3.66 -0.01 18.08
CA PHE A 91 4.63 0.16 17.01
C PHE A 91 4.83 -1.09 16.14
N PRO A 92 3.75 -1.63 15.54
CA PRO A 92 3.90 -2.77 14.66
C PRO A 92 4.68 -2.41 13.40
N GLN A 93 5.38 -3.39 12.84
CA GLN A 93 5.92 -3.34 11.47
C GLN A 93 5.36 -4.51 10.66
N LEU A 94 5.21 -4.35 9.34
CA LEU A 94 4.68 -5.39 8.45
C LEU A 94 5.55 -5.61 7.21
N GLN A 95 5.74 -6.87 6.86
CA GLN A 95 6.36 -7.31 5.61
C GLN A 95 5.59 -8.47 5.00
N VAL A 96 5.23 -8.36 3.73
CA VAL A 96 4.70 -9.45 2.92
C VAL A 96 5.83 -10.02 2.07
N ALA A 97 6.04 -11.33 2.13
CA ALA A 97 7.03 -12.07 1.35
C ALA A 97 6.40 -13.33 0.77
N GLY A 98 6.21 -13.35 -0.56
CA GLY A 98 5.45 -14.39 -1.25
C GLY A 98 4.02 -14.48 -0.70
N SER A 99 3.64 -15.65 -0.22
CA SER A 99 2.33 -15.93 0.40
C SER A 99 2.30 -15.71 1.92
N LYS A 100 3.40 -15.25 2.53
CA LYS A 100 3.51 -15.07 3.99
C LYS A 100 3.46 -13.59 4.36
N ILE A 101 2.78 -13.32 5.47
CA ILE A 101 2.72 -12.00 6.09
C ILE A 101 3.44 -12.11 7.44
N TYR A 102 4.49 -11.32 7.59
CA TYR A 102 5.24 -11.16 8.80
C TYR A 102 4.85 -9.83 9.43
N TYR A 103 4.61 -9.85 10.74
CA TYR A 103 4.52 -8.62 11.52
C TYR A 103 5.36 -8.77 12.78
N ILE A 104 6.00 -7.68 13.16
CA ILE A 104 6.65 -7.56 14.46
C ILE A 104 5.99 -6.42 15.22
N ARG A 105 6.27 -6.35 16.52
CA ARG A 105 5.82 -5.27 17.38
C ARG A 105 6.92 -4.96 18.38
N GLN A 106 6.88 -3.77 18.96
CA GLN A 106 7.67 -3.54 20.16
C GLN A 106 7.16 -4.48 21.28
N GLN A 107 8.09 -5.14 21.96
CA GLN A 107 7.82 -5.78 23.23
C GLN A 107 8.21 -4.81 24.36
N PRO A 108 7.42 -4.73 25.44
CA PRO A 108 7.93 -4.26 26.73
C PRO A 108 9.04 -5.18 27.23
#